data_AF-A0A9D1F061-F1
#
_entry.id   AF-A0A9D1F061-F1
#
_cell.length_a   1.000
_cell.length_b   1.000
_cell.length_c   1.000
_cell.angle_alpha   90.00
_cell.angle_beta   90.00
_cell.angle_gamma   90.00
#
_symmetry.space_group_name_H-M   'P 1'
#
loop_
_entity.id
_entity.type
_entity.pdbx_description
1 polymer ?
#
loop_
_entity_poly.entity_id
_entity_poly.type
_entity_poly.pdbx_seq_one_letter_code
_entity_poly.pdbx_strand_id
1 'polypeptide(L)' 'MASTKTNINELCEREIEVLNLLTYGYENKQISQKLYVSTHTVKACISGILKKLKAKNRTQAVSIAFRKHIIK' A
#
# COMPACT_ATOMS: atom_id res chain seq x y z
N MET A 1 -11.82 26.29 -1.30
CA MET A 1 -11.81 24.82 -1.44
C MET A 1 -10.35 24.39 -1.56
N ALA A 2 -9.78 23.85 -0.48
CA ALA A 2 -8.34 23.67 -0.33
C ALA A 2 -7.81 22.43 -1.06
N SER A 3 -6.67 22.59 -1.72
CA SER A 3 -5.94 21.61 -2.52
C SER A 3 -5.79 20.24 -1.85
N THR A 4 -6.36 19.21 -2.47
CA THR A 4 -6.07 17.79 -2.18
C THR A 4 -4.67 17.42 -2.67
N LYS A 5 -3.64 17.73 -1.88
CA LYS A 5 -2.32 17.08 -1.98
C LYS A 5 -2.32 15.91 -1.00
N THR A 6 -2.64 14.70 -1.47
CA THR A 6 -2.34 13.50 -0.67
C THR A 6 -0.84 13.33 -0.71
N ASN A 7 -0.16 13.71 0.36
CA ASN A 7 1.28 13.62 0.44
C ASN A 7 1.69 12.14 0.55
N ILE A 8 2.73 11.77 -0.20
CA ILE A 8 3.43 10.50 -0.08
C ILE A 8 3.92 10.30 1.37
N ASN A 9 4.10 11.40 2.12
CA ASN A 9 4.42 11.43 3.56
C ASN A 9 3.41 10.73 4.48
N GLU A 10 2.21 10.36 4.02
CA GLU A 10 1.28 9.66 4.90
C GLU A 10 1.58 8.16 5.01
N LEU A 11 2.21 7.56 4.01
CA LEU A 11 2.60 6.15 4.04
C LEU A 11 3.97 6.00 4.70
N CYS A 12 4.09 5.05 5.62
CA CYS A 12 5.38 4.67 6.17
C CYS A 12 6.18 3.85 5.15
N GLU A 13 7.51 3.78 5.31
CA GLU A 13 8.39 2.97 4.46
C GLU A 13 7.87 1.54 4.30
N ARG A 14 7.42 0.94 5.40
CA ARG A 14 6.89 -0.41 5.40
C ARG A 14 5.62 -0.58 4.58
N GLU A 15 4.75 0.43 4.59
CA GLU A 15 3.54 0.43 3.78
C GLU A 15 3.88 0.61 2.30
N ILE A 16 4.91 1.38 1.97
CA ILE A 16 5.40 1.55 0.60
C ILE A 16 5.99 0.22 0.08
N GLU A 17 6.78 -0.49 0.89
CA GLU A 17 7.29 -1.82 0.53
C GLU A 17 6.16 -2.81 0.25
N VAL A 18 5.17 -2.89 1.14
CA VAL A 18 4.00 -3.76 0.95
C VAL A 18 3.23 -3.34 -0.30
N LEU A 19 2.99 -2.05 -0.50
CA LEU A 19 2.27 -1.49 -1.65
C LEU A 19 2.98 -1.80 -2.98
N ASN A 20 4.31 -1.73 -3.02
CA ASN A 20 5.10 -2.16 -4.16
C ASN A 20 4.88 -3.64 -4.45
N LEU A 21 4.93 -4.51 -3.44
CA LEU A 21 4.70 -5.95 -3.65
C LEU A 21 3.25 -6.25 -4.10
N LEU A 22 2.28 -5.41 -3.73
CA LEU A 22 0.91 -5.54 -4.24
C LEU A 22 0.81 -5.30 -5.75
N THR A 23 1.65 -4.46 -6.35
CA THR A 23 1.62 -4.19 -7.81
C THR A 23 2.04 -5.39 -8.64
N TYR A 24 3.00 -6.17 -8.13
CA TYR A 24 3.44 -7.42 -8.74
C TYR A 24 2.43 -8.56 -8.56
N GLY A 25 1.28 -8.31 -7.92
CA GLY A 25 0.23 -9.30 -7.74
C GLY A 25 0.50 -10.29 -6.59
N TYR A 26 1.49 -10.05 -5.73
CA TYR A 26 1.80 -10.96 -4.63
C TYR A 26 0.65 -11.10 -3.63
N GLU A 27 0.45 -12.32 -3.14
CA GLU A 27 -0.47 -12.62 -2.06
C GLU A 27 0.14 -12.28 -0.70
N ASN A 28 -0.71 -12.09 0.32
CA ASN A 28 -0.26 -11.71 1.66
C ASN A 28 0.79 -12.66 2.25
N LYS A 29 0.69 -13.97 1.93
CA LYS A 29 1.67 -15.00 2.34
C LYS A 29 3.03 -14.84 1.65
N GLN A 30 3.02 -14.49 0.37
CA GLN A 30 4.26 -14.25 -0.38
C GLN A 30 4.93 -12.94 0.08
N ILE A 31 4.13 -11.90 0.33
CA ILE A 31 4.61 -10.63 0.89
C ILE A 31 5.22 -10.87 2.28
N SER A 32 4.56 -11.65 3.13
CA SER A 32 5.05 -11.93 4.48
C SER A 32 6.39 -12.65 4.47
N GLN A 33 6.57 -13.59 3.53
CA GLN A 33 7.85 -14.28 3.32
C GLN A 33 8.95 -13.34 2.81
N LYS A 34 8.67 -12.54 1.78
CA LYS A 34 9.66 -11.60 1.19
C LYS A 34 10.13 -10.56 2.18
N LEU A 35 9.23 -10.13 3.06
CA LEU A 35 9.49 -9.06 4.00
C LEU A 35 9.84 -9.58 5.41
N TYR A 36 9.96 -10.90 5.61
CA TYR A 36 10.27 -11.54 6.88
C TYR A 36 9.36 -11.10 8.05
N VAL A 37 8.05 -11.00 7.80
CA VAL A 37 7.04 -10.64 8.81
C VAL A 37 5.88 -11.63 8.81
N SER A 38 4.98 -11.52 9.78
CA SER A 38 3.77 -12.33 9.83
C SER A 38 2.74 -11.89 8.78
N THR A 39 1.89 -12.81 8.32
CA THR A 39 0.74 -12.49 7.46
C THR A 39 -0.24 -11.51 8.13
N HIS A 40 -0.33 -11.55 9.46
CA HIS A 40 -1.10 -10.59 10.25
C HIS A 40 -0.54 -9.17 10.10
N THR A 41 0.79 -9.00 10.21
CA THR A 41 1.48 -7.72 9.99
C THR A 41 1.21 -7.19 8.58
N VAL A 42 1.27 -8.05 7.55
CA VAL A 42 0.96 -7.65 6.17
C VAL A 42 -0.49 -7.17 6.05
N LYS A 43 -1.46 -7.88 6.64
CA LYS A 43 -2.87 -7.45 6.63
C LYS A 43 -3.06 -6.09 7.32
N ALA A 44 -2.37 -5.86 8.44
CA ALA A 44 -2.40 -4.57 9.14
C ALA A 44 -1.82 -3.44 8.26
N CYS A 45 -0.67 -3.67 7.60
CA CYS A 45 -0.10 -2.72 6.64
C CYS A 45 -1.07 -2.42 5.49
N ILE A 46 -1.69 -3.46 4.89
CA ILE A 46 -2.69 -3.27 3.83
C ILE A 46 -3.86 -2.43 4.34
N SER A 47 -4.38 -2.71 5.54
CA SER A 47 -5.46 -1.91 6.13
C SER A 47 -5.07 -0.44 6.32
N GLY A 48 -3.83 -0.17 6.75
CA GLY A 48 -3.27 1.18 6.86
C GLY A 48 -3.20 1.88 5.50
N ILE A 49 -2.65 1.20 4.49
CA ILE A 49 -2.57 1.67 3.10
C ILE A 49 -3.97 2.02 2.57
N LEU A 50 -4.96 1.13 2.72
CA LEU A 50 -6.31 1.36 2.24
C LEU A 50 -6.93 2.60 2.88
N LYS A 51 -6.78 2.76 4.19
CA LYS A 51 -7.29 3.93 4.93
C LYS A 51 -6.62 5.22 4.47
N LYS A 52 -5.29 5.24 4.35
CA LYS A 52 -4.49 6.40 3.97
C LYS A 52 -4.72 6.81 2.51
N LEU A 53 -4.80 5.84 1.61
CA LEU A 53 -5.09 6.09 0.19
C LEU A 53 -6.59 6.29 -0.10
N LYS A 54 -7.46 6.11 0.89
CA LYS A 54 -8.93 6.08 0.74
C LYS A 54 -9.38 5.08 -0.32
N ALA A 55 -8.72 3.92 -0.35
CA ALA A 55 -9.00 2.83 -1.27
C ALA A 55 -9.95 1.80 -0.64
N LYS A 56 -10.89 1.30 -1.43
CA LYS A 56 -11.86 0.26 -1.04
C LYS A 56 -11.27 -1.16 -1.07
N ASN A 57 -10.27 -1.39 -1.91
CA ASN A 57 -9.61 -2.68 -2.06
C ASN A 57 -8.17 -2.50 -2.56
N ARG A 58 -7.38 -3.58 -2.50
CA ARG A 58 -5.97 -3.56 -2.91
C ARG A 58 -5.76 -3.15 -4.37
N THR A 59 -6.66 -3.53 -5.28
CA THR A 59 -6.57 -3.14 -6.70
C THR A 59 -6.73 -1.62 -6.86
N GLN A 60 -7.70 -1.03 -6.16
CA GLN A 60 -7.89 0.41 -6.14
C GLN A 60 -6.71 1.12 -5.48
N ALA A 61 -6.12 0.54 -4.43
CA ALA A 61 -4.91 1.09 -3.80
C ALA A 61 -3.73 1.13 -4.78
N VAL A 62 -3.50 0.04 -5.53
CA VAL A 62 -2.49 -0.01 -6.59
C VAL A 62 -2.76 1.04 -7.67
N SER A 63 -4.00 1.14 -8.16
CA SER A 63 -4.38 2.15 -9.15
C SER A 63 -4.15 3.58 -8.66
N ILE A 64 -4.53 3.89 -7.42
CA ILE A 64 -4.30 5.20 -6.80
C ILE A 64 -2.80 5.48 -6.68
N ALA A 65 -2.02 4.48 -6.28
CA ALA A 65 -0.59 4.63 -6.12
C ALA A 65 0.15 4.91 -7.44
N PHE A 66 -0.26 4.28 -8.54
CA PHE A 66 0.22 4.63 -9.88
C PHE A 66 -0.19 6.05 -10.28
N ARG A 67 -1.48 6.41 -10.12
CA ARG A 67 -1.98 7.75 -10.47
C ARG A 67 -1.33 8.88 -9.67
N LYS A 68 -0.88 8.58 -8.44
CA LYS A 68 -0.20 9.53 -7.55
C LYS A 68 1.33 9.44 -7.66
N HIS A 69 1.87 8.61 -8.56
CA HIS A 69 3.30 8.38 -8.72
C HIS A 69 4.03 7.96 -7.43
N ILE A 70 3.32 7.26 -6.54
CA ILE A 70 3.89 6.71 -5.28
C ILE A 70 4.80 5.52 -5.61
N ILE A 71 4.40 4.74 -6.61
CA ILE A 71 5.09 3.56 -7.11
C ILE A 71 5.20 3.66 -8.64
N LYS A 72 6.24 3.04 -9.20
CA LYS A 72 6.58 3.11 -10.63
C LYS A 72 6.23 1.82 -11.35
#